data_AF-A0A151RQF7-F1
#
_entry.id   AF-A0A151RQF7-F1
#
_cell.length_a   1.000
_cell.length_b   1.000
_cell.length_c   1.000
_cell.angle_alpha   90.00
_cell.angle_beta   90.00
_cell.angle_gamma   90.00
#
_symmetry.space_group_name_H-M   'P 1'
#
loop_
_entity.id
_entity.type
_entity.pdbx_description
1 polymer ?
#
loop_
_entity_poly.entity_id
_entity_poly.type
_entity_poly.pdbx_seq_one_letter_code
_entity_poly.pdbx_strand_id
1 'polypeptide(L)'
;FRRMFLEKYFPESVRHAKETEFMRLHQGGMIVSEYVMRFEHLARFYSQGIAEAWKWRKFVEGLKYELKRVVVPMAIIEFPALVEKAKVVERLEGGNRVVKTAEGPAGSKRGGNPRKPYDRP
;
A
#
# COMPACT_ATOMS: atom_id res chain seq x y z
N PHE A 1 8.06 13.48 -29.05
CA PHE A 1 6.69 12.98 -29.33
C PHE A 1 5.69 13.19 -28.19
N ARG A 2 5.94 12.77 -26.94
CA ARG A 2 4.97 12.90 -25.83
C ARG A 2 4.51 14.35 -25.52
N ARG A 3 5.41 15.33 -25.56
CA ARG A 3 5.09 16.74 -25.25
C ARG A 3 4.06 17.34 -26.21
N MET A 4 4.32 17.29 -27.52
CA MET A 4 3.39 17.78 -28.55
C MET A 4 2.04 17.03 -28.53
N PHE A 5 2.04 15.74 -28.20
CA PHE A 5 0.80 14.97 -28.04
C PHE A 5 -0.01 15.49 -26.84
N LEU A 6 0.63 15.66 -25.68
CA LEU A 6 -0.04 16.21 -24.50
C LEU A 6 -0.55 17.64 -24.76
N GLU A 7 0.20 18.48 -25.46
CA GLU A 7 -0.21 19.84 -25.86
C GLU A 7 -1.41 19.86 -26.81
N LYS A 8 -1.46 18.93 -27.76
CA LYS A 8 -2.52 18.88 -28.78
C LYS A 8 -3.84 18.34 -28.24
N TYR A 9 -3.81 17.42 -27.27
CA TYR A 9 -5.00 16.70 -26.79
C TYR A 9 -5.43 17.08 -25.38
N PHE A 10 -4.55 17.70 -24.58
CA PHE A 10 -4.88 18.14 -23.22
C PHE A 10 -4.65 19.65 -23.09
N PRO A 11 -5.72 20.44 -22.89
CA PRO A 11 -5.61 21.85 -22.58
C PRO A 11 -4.68 22.09 -21.39
N GLU A 12 -4.02 23.25 -21.36
CA GLU A 12 -3.10 23.63 -20.29
C GLU A 12 -3.73 23.54 -18.90
N SER A 13 -4.99 23.96 -18.76
CA SER A 13 -5.76 23.83 -17.51
C SER A 13 -5.87 22.38 -17.00
N VAL A 14 -6.09 21.42 -17.91
CA VAL A 14 -6.19 20.00 -17.57
C VAL A 14 -4.83 19.44 -17.14
N ARG A 15 -3.75 19.86 -17.81
CA ARG A 15 -2.38 19.46 -17.44
C ARG A 15 -2.00 20.01 -16.08
N HIS A 16 -2.28 21.28 -15.79
CA HIS A 16 -2.04 21.87 -14.48
C HIS A 16 -2.87 21.23 -13.37
N ALA A 17 -4.12 20.87 -13.65
CA ALA A 17 -4.94 20.11 -12.69
C ALA A 17 -4.29 18.75 -12.37
N LYS A 18 -3.77 18.04 -13.39
CA LYS A 18 -3.06 16.76 -13.20
C LYS A 18 -1.72 16.91 -12.47
N GLU A 19 -0.96 17.96 -12.74
CA GLU A 19 0.25 18.27 -11.99
C GLU A 19 -0.05 18.58 -10.52
N THR A 20 -1.13 19.33 -10.26
CA THR A 20 -1.58 19.63 -8.89
C THR A 20 -2.03 18.37 -8.17
N GLU A 21 -2.77 17.49 -8.85
CA GLU A 21 -3.17 16.17 -8.35
C GLU A 21 -1.95 15.33 -7.97
N PHE A 22 -0.92 15.33 -8.82
CA PHE A 22 0.33 14.63 -8.58
C PHE A 22 1.11 15.18 -7.38
N MET A 23 1.18 16.50 -7.23
CA MET A 23 1.86 17.14 -6.12
C MET A 23 1.20 16.81 -4.77
N ARG A 24 -0.13 16.66 -4.77
CA ARG A 24 -0.93 16.29 -3.59
C ARG A 24 -1.04 14.78 -3.39
N LEU A 25 -0.50 13.97 -4.29
CA LEU A 25 -0.62 12.52 -4.22
C LEU A 25 0.15 11.97 -3.02
N HIS A 26 -0.58 11.37 -2.09
CA HIS A 26 -0.06 10.56 -1.00
C HIS A 26 -0.71 9.18 -1.02
N GLN A 27 -0.05 8.17 -0.45
CA GLN A 27 -0.54 6.80 -0.37
C GLN A 27 -1.88 6.74 0.38
N GLY A 28 -2.05 7.53 1.44
CA GLY A 28 -3.35 7.67 2.11
C GLY A 28 -3.85 6.33 2.66
N GLY A 29 -5.01 5.84 2.20
CA GLY A 29 -5.52 4.51 2.53
C GLY A 29 -5.06 3.39 1.58
N MET A 30 -4.51 3.73 0.41
CA MET A 30 -4.18 2.80 -0.67
C MET A 30 -3.07 1.82 -0.27
N ILE A 31 -3.08 0.65 -0.90
CA ILE A 31 -1.92 -0.26 -0.87
C ILE A 31 -0.80 0.29 -1.76
N VAL A 32 0.45 -0.13 -1.52
CA VAL A 32 1.61 0.40 -2.24
C VAL A 32 1.46 0.22 -3.76
N SER A 33 0.91 -0.91 -4.23
CA SER A 33 0.70 -1.14 -5.66
C SER A 33 -0.26 -0.13 -6.31
N GLU A 34 -1.39 0.18 -5.67
CA GLU A 34 -2.34 1.18 -6.14
C GLU A 34 -1.72 2.57 -6.16
N TYR A 35 -0.96 2.91 -5.11
CA TYR A 35 -0.23 4.17 -5.03
C TYR A 35 0.78 4.31 -6.18
N VAL A 36 1.56 3.26 -6.47
CA VAL A 36 2.51 3.24 -7.60
C VAL A 36 1.79 3.44 -8.93
N MET A 37 0.67 2.74 -9.16
CA MET A 37 -0.12 2.90 -10.39
C MET A 37 -0.58 4.35 -10.59
N ARG A 38 -1.10 5.00 -9.54
CA ARG A 38 -1.49 6.42 -9.61
C ARG A 38 -0.30 7.34 -9.81
N PHE A 39 0.81 7.07 -9.12
CA PHE A 39 2.04 7.84 -9.24
C PHE A 39 2.55 7.81 -10.68
N GLU A 40 2.68 6.64 -11.29
CA GLU A 40 3.14 6.49 -12.67
C GLU A 40 2.17 7.08 -13.68
N HIS A 41 0.86 6.96 -13.45
CA HIS A 41 -0.16 7.55 -14.30
C HIS A 41 -0.04 9.08 -14.33
N LEU A 42 0.05 9.71 -13.16
CA LEU A 42 0.16 11.16 -13.03
C LEU A 42 1.53 11.69 -13.46
N ALA A 43 2.60 10.93 -13.21
CA ALA A 43 3.95 11.25 -13.67
C ALA A 43 4.05 11.40 -15.20
N ARG A 44 3.16 10.78 -15.98
CA ARG A 44 3.11 10.92 -17.45
C ARG A 44 2.68 12.31 -17.92
N PHE A 45 1.91 13.03 -17.10
CA PHE A 45 1.44 14.38 -17.43
C PHE A 45 2.47 15.46 -17.09
N TYR A 46 3.53 15.11 -16.37
CA TYR A 46 4.59 16.04 -16.01
C TYR A 46 5.48 16.33 -17.22
N SER A 47 5.23 17.47 -17.85
CA SER A 47 5.80 17.87 -19.15
C SER A 47 7.31 18.19 -19.10
N GLN A 48 7.85 18.44 -17.90
CA GLN A 48 9.22 18.89 -17.67
C GLN A 48 10.25 17.75 -17.63
N GLY A 49 9.84 16.49 -17.71
CA GLY A 49 10.76 15.36 -17.56
C GLY A 49 11.16 15.20 -16.11
N ILE A 50 10.56 14.23 -15.43
CA ILE A 50 10.86 14.00 -14.03
C ILE A 50 12.23 13.36 -13.93
N ALA A 51 13.20 14.08 -13.33
CA ALA A 51 14.48 13.51 -12.96
C ALA A 51 14.26 12.27 -12.08
N GLU A 52 14.97 11.18 -12.36
CA GLU A 52 14.86 9.94 -11.58
C GLU A 52 15.14 10.19 -10.08
N ALA A 53 16.11 11.07 -9.80
CA ALA A 53 16.42 11.54 -8.46
C ALA A 53 15.27 12.29 -7.76
N TRP A 54 14.33 12.87 -8.50
CA TRP A 54 13.13 13.50 -7.94
C TRP A 54 12.02 12.46 -7.73
N LYS A 55 11.89 11.44 -8.60
CA LYS A 55 10.84 10.40 -8.49
C LYS A 55 10.88 9.68 -7.17
N TRP A 56 12.04 9.17 -6.76
CA TRP A 56 12.17 8.43 -5.52
C TRP A 56 11.88 9.34 -4.32
N ARG A 57 12.38 10.58 -4.32
CA ARG A 57 12.10 11.56 -3.24
C ARG A 57 10.61 11.83 -3.11
N LYS A 58 9.93 12.09 -4.22
CA LYS A 58 8.49 12.35 -4.22
C LYS A 58 7.69 11.12 -3.76
N PHE A 59 8.11 9.93 -4.16
CA PHE A 59 7.48 8.69 -3.73
C PHE A 59 7.62 8.47 -2.21
N VAL A 60 8.83 8.63 -1.66
CA VAL A 60 9.08 8.54 -0.21
C VAL A 60 8.27 9.57 0.58
N GLU A 61 8.11 10.78 0.04
CA GLU A 61 7.33 11.83 0.67
C GLU A 61 5.86 11.45 0.82
N GLY A 62 5.28 10.82 -0.21
CA GLY A 62 3.87 10.43 -0.23
C GLY A 62 3.57 9.07 0.42
N LEU A 63 4.57 8.26 0.77
CA LEU A 63 4.36 6.99 1.48
C LEU A 63 3.72 7.19 2.87
N LYS A 64 2.95 6.19 3.31
CA LYS A 64 2.45 6.11 4.70
C LYS A 64 3.63 6.15 5.69
N TYR A 65 3.42 6.78 6.84
CA TYR A 65 4.45 6.96 7.86
C TYR A 65 5.07 5.64 8.31
N GLU A 66 4.26 4.60 8.55
CA GLU A 66 4.75 3.28 8.98
C GLU A 66 5.79 2.71 8.00
N LEU A 67 5.44 2.66 6.71
CA LEU A 67 6.37 2.23 5.66
C LEU A 67 7.58 3.15 5.54
N LYS A 68 7.37 4.47 5.62
CA LYS A 68 8.42 5.47 5.49
C LYS A 68 9.52 5.30 6.55
N ARG A 69 9.16 4.99 7.80
CA ARG A 69 10.12 4.77 8.90
C ARG A 69 11.05 3.60 8.64
N VAL A 70 10.58 2.58 7.93
CA VAL A 70 11.35 1.37 7.63
C VAL A 70 12.17 1.56 6.35
N VAL A 71 11.59 2.21 5.34
CA VAL A 71 12.18 2.36 4.01
C VAL A 71 13.23 3.47 3.96
N VAL A 72 13.02 4.61 4.63
CA VAL A 72 13.96 5.76 4.60
C VAL A 72 15.38 5.40 5.06
N PRO A 73 15.56 4.68 6.19
CA PRO A 73 16.90 4.28 6.64
C PRO A 73 17.65 3.35 5.67
N MET A 74 16.96 2.71 4.72
CA MET A 74 17.61 1.84 3.72
C MET A 74 18.36 2.63 2.63
N ALA A 75 18.20 3.96 2.59
CA ALA A 75 18.90 4.85 1.65
C ALA A 75 18.75 4.46 0.17
N ILE A 76 17.60 3.92 -0.22
CA ILE A 76 17.32 3.49 -1.60
C ILE A 76 16.98 4.72 -2.45
N ILE A 77 17.81 4.98 -3.46
CA ILE A 77 17.69 6.15 -4.35
C ILE A 77 17.16 5.81 -5.75
N GLU A 78 16.84 4.55 -6.01
CA GLU A 78 16.26 4.09 -7.27
C GLU A 78 14.77 3.80 -7.12
N PHE A 79 13.96 4.39 -7.98
CA PHE A 79 12.49 4.26 -7.89
C PHE A 79 12.02 2.79 -7.96
N PRO A 80 12.48 1.94 -8.89
CA PRO A 80 12.02 0.55 -8.95
C PRO A 80 12.39 -0.25 -7.69
N ALA A 81 13.62 -0.11 -7.21
CA ALA A 81 14.08 -0.77 -6.00
C ALA A 81 13.28 -0.32 -4.76
N LEU A 82 13.00 0.98 -4.67
CA LEU A 82 12.22 1.58 -3.59
C LEU A 82 10.79 1.03 -3.55
N VAL A 83 10.16 0.89 -4.72
CA VAL A 83 8.80 0.34 -4.86
C VAL A 83 8.74 -1.11 -4.38
N GLU A 84 9.69 -1.95 -4.82
CA GLU A 84 9.72 -3.36 -4.40
C GLU A 84 9.95 -3.50 -2.89
N LYS A 85 10.83 -2.68 -2.32
CA LYS A 85 11.08 -2.68 -0.87
C LYS A 85 9.85 -2.21 -0.09
N ALA A 86 9.16 -1.17 -0.54
CA ALA A 86 7.93 -0.70 0.08
C ALA A 86 6.82 -1.77 0.06
N LYS A 87 6.66 -2.52 -1.05
CA LYS A 87 5.72 -3.65 -1.13
C LYS A 87 6.05 -4.77 -0.15
N VAL A 88 7.34 -5.09 0.01
CA VAL A 88 7.80 -6.11 0.97
C VAL A 88 7.48 -5.68 2.39
N VAL A 89 7.79 -4.43 2.76
CA VAL A 89 7.49 -3.89 4.09
C VAL A 89 5.99 -3.90 4.35
N GLU A 90 5.15 -3.47 3.40
CA GLU A 90 3.69 -3.49 3.54
C GLU A 90 3.15 -4.90 3.78
N ARG A 91 3.70 -5.91 3.11
CA ARG A 91 3.34 -7.32 3.35
C ARG A 91 3.73 -7.80 4.75
N LEU A 92 4.88 -7.38 5.25
CA LEU A 92 5.37 -7.76 6.59
C LEU A 92 4.57 -7.06 7.70
N GLU A 93 4.21 -5.79 7.49
CA GLU A 93 3.34 -5.04 8.42
C GLU A 93 1.90 -5.56 8.40
N GLY A 94 1.36 -5.88 7.22
CA GLY A 94 0.01 -6.43 7.05
C GLY A 94 -0.16 -7.85 7.60
N GLY A 95 0.92 -8.64 7.67
CA GLY A 95 0.93 -9.98 8.27
C GLY A 95 0.62 -10.02 9.77
N ASN A 96 0.77 -8.89 10.46
CA ASN A 96 0.51 -8.79 11.91
C ASN A 96 -0.96 -8.57 12.28
N ARG A 97 -1.88 -8.44 11.30
CA ARG A 97 -3.33 -8.29 11.57
C ARG A 97 -4.12 -9.59 11.66
N VAL A 98 -3.49 -10.77 11.47
CA VAL A 98 -4.21 -12.06 11.43
C VAL A 98 -4.13 -12.88 12.73
N VAL A 99 -3.40 -12.45 13.77
CA VAL A 99 -3.30 -13.27 15.00
C VAL A 99 -3.56 -12.46 16.27
N LYS A 100 -4.81 -12.00 16.45
CA LYS A 100 -5.39 -11.75 17.79
C LYS A 100 -6.90 -11.98 17.77
N THR A 101 -7.33 -13.23 17.66
CA THR A 101 -8.61 -13.65 18.22
C THR A 101 -8.48 -15.02 18.86
N ALA A 102 -8.67 -15.02 20.19
CA ALA A 102 -9.02 -16.13 21.06
C ALA A 102 -7.93 -17.19 21.36
N GLU A 103 -7.08 -16.89 22.33
CA GLU A 103 -6.80 -17.91 23.36
C GLU A 103 -8.09 -18.20 24.14
N GLY A 104 -8.47 -19.47 24.17
CA GLY A 104 -9.46 -20.05 25.07
C GLY A 104 -9.12 -21.54 25.24
N PRO A 105 -8.85 -22.04 26.46
CA PRO A 105 -8.22 -23.34 26.64
C PRO A 105 -9.21 -24.50 26.75
N ALA A 106 -8.70 -25.68 26.41
CA ALA A 106 -8.99 -27.00 26.97
C ALA A 106 -10.40 -27.60 26.81
N GLY A 107 -10.44 -28.85 26.32
CA GLY A 107 -11.50 -29.79 26.69
C GLY A 107 -11.95 -30.76 25.60
N SER A 108 -11.11 -31.75 25.29
CA SER A 108 -11.52 -32.97 24.57
C SER A 108 -12.41 -33.85 25.45
N LYS A 109 -13.52 -34.38 24.91
CA LYS A 109 -14.12 -35.73 25.11
C LYS A 109 -15.52 -35.80 24.46
N ARG A 110 -15.66 -36.34 23.24
CA ARG A 110 -16.05 -37.73 22.89
C ARG A 110 -17.21 -38.33 23.72
N GLY A 111 -18.40 -38.38 23.12
CA GLY A 111 -19.11 -39.62 22.75
C GLY A 111 -19.94 -40.40 23.79
N GLY A 112 -21.24 -40.56 23.51
CA GLY A 112 -21.94 -41.87 23.60
C GLY A 112 -22.77 -42.24 24.85
N ASN A 113 -24.08 -41.93 24.81
CA ASN A 113 -25.32 -42.71 25.12
C ASN A 113 -25.30 -44.03 25.98
N PRO A 114 -26.47 -44.61 26.36
CA PRO A 114 -27.48 -44.30 27.39
C PRO A 114 -27.65 -45.42 28.46
N ARG A 115 -28.42 -45.19 29.56
CA ARG A 115 -29.33 -46.17 30.25
C ARG A 115 -29.89 -45.65 31.59
N LYS A 116 -31.22 -45.73 31.76
CA LYS A 116 -31.98 -45.71 33.05
C LYS A 116 -31.77 -47.07 33.80
N PRO A 117 -32.38 -47.39 34.99
CA PRO A 117 -33.12 -46.62 36.03
C PRO A 117 -32.62 -46.89 37.49
N TYR A 118 -33.17 -46.23 38.52
CA TYR A 118 -33.77 -46.84 39.76
C TYR A 118 -34.16 -45.78 40.81
N ASP A 119 -35.16 -46.17 41.62
CA ASP A 119 -35.96 -45.46 42.63
C ASP A 119 -35.31 -45.13 43.99
N ARG A 120 -35.91 -44.11 44.65
CA ARG A 120 -36.15 -43.91 46.11
C ARG A 120 -35.00 -43.47 47.03
N PRO A 121 -35.29 -42.96 48.27
CA PRO A 121 -36.56 -42.91 49.03
C PRO A 121 -37.46 -41.69 48.80
#